data_AF-A0A220UQQ9-F1
#
_entry.id   AF-A0A220UQQ9-F1
#
_cell.length_a   1.000
_cell.length_b   1.000
_cell.length_c   1.000
_cell.angle_alpha   90.00
_cell.angle_beta   90.00
_cell.angle_gamma   90.00
#
_symmetry.space_group_name_H-M   'P 1'
#
loop_
_entity.id
_entity.type
_entity.pdbx_description
1 polymer ?
#
loop_
_entity_poly.entity_id
_entity_poly.type
_entity_poly.pdbx_seq_one_letter_code
_entity_poly.pdbx_strand_id
1 'polypeptide(L)'
;MPSWQASVLNTILSYVARPSISRGKAKLPLNQVRQRLLELDKRWLPWPEKLVTASIPLQHSTLLHYVLLNDTPRLGNLFYIRGGGFCFKTPHAHARLVADISERCRLDTFIPDYRLAPEHPYPAPCDDVLEAYLHLIALKGSDNLVLMGDSAGGNLALSLLLELKKRHQPMPKACVLLSPALDLAITGDTELILGADDPFFTIESLLRLRGAYLAGANPMSERVSPLQGNLADLPPLLVIAGTRELLLQDSERLVMQIKACGGAVESRFYHNMPHVFPLFHLLPEAIEAREQIADFVLSQLIR
;
A
#
# COMPACT_ATOMS: atom_id res chain seq x y z
N MET A 1 -5.61 -20.85 -13.17
CA MET A 1 -6.60 -20.06 -13.94
C MET A 1 -7.31 -19.14 -12.97
N PRO A 2 -7.61 -17.88 -13.34
CA PRO A 2 -8.34 -16.97 -12.45
C PRO A 2 -9.75 -17.50 -12.19
N SER A 3 -10.28 -17.16 -11.02
CA SER A 3 -11.64 -17.47 -10.61
C SER A 3 -12.66 -16.72 -11.47
N TRP A 4 -13.88 -17.26 -11.53
CA TRP A 4 -14.98 -16.58 -12.21
C TRP A 4 -15.32 -15.26 -11.49
N GLN A 5 -15.14 -15.20 -10.16
CA GLN A 5 -15.30 -13.98 -9.36
C GLN A 5 -14.34 -12.89 -9.82
N ALA A 6 -13.07 -13.23 -10.08
CA ALA A 6 -12.10 -12.29 -10.60
C ALA A 6 -12.47 -11.80 -12.00
N SER A 7 -13.02 -12.67 -12.85
CA SER A 7 -13.50 -12.29 -14.19
C SER A 7 -14.68 -11.30 -14.12
N VAL A 8 -15.62 -11.54 -13.20
CA VAL A 8 -16.74 -10.62 -12.92
C VAL A 8 -16.24 -9.29 -12.35
N LEU A 9 -15.35 -9.33 -11.35
CA LEU A 9 -14.78 -8.13 -10.76
C LEU A 9 -14.06 -7.27 -11.81
N ASN A 10 -13.19 -7.87 -12.61
CA ASN A 10 -12.46 -7.16 -13.66
C ASN A 10 -13.42 -6.51 -14.67
N THR A 11 -14.54 -7.16 -14.99
CA THR A 11 -15.60 -6.59 -15.83
C THR A 11 -16.24 -5.37 -15.17
N ILE A 12 -16.66 -5.48 -13.91
CA ILE A 12 -17.23 -4.36 -13.14
C ILE A 12 -16.24 -3.19 -13.06
N LEU A 13 -14.98 -3.47 -12.74
CA LEU A 13 -13.94 -2.45 -12.66
C LEU A 13 -13.75 -1.75 -14.01
N SER A 14 -13.63 -2.51 -15.10
CA SER A 14 -13.37 -1.97 -16.45
C SER A 14 -14.50 -1.11 -17.00
N TYR A 15 -15.76 -1.49 -16.75
CA TYR A 15 -16.92 -0.83 -17.34
C TYR A 15 -17.63 0.15 -16.40
N VAL A 16 -17.42 0.07 -15.09
CA VAL A 16 -18.08 0.94 -14.10
C VAL A 16 -17.07 1.83 -13.37
N ALA A 17 -16.07 1.24 -12.71
CA ALA A 17 -15.15 2.00 -11.86
C ALA A 17 -14.18 2.86 -12.69
N ARG A 18 -13.45 2.25 -13.63
CA ARG A 18 -12.45 2.90 -14.46
C ARG A 18 -13.00 4.08 -15.26
N PRO A 19 -14.16 3.99 -15.96
CA PRO A 19 -14.72 5.15 -16.66
C PRO A 19 -15.12 6.28 -15.71
N SER A 20 -15.62 5.95 -14.50
CA SER A 20 -15.98 6.98 -13.52
C SER A 20 -14.78 7.78 -13.00
N ILE A 21 -13.58 7.20 -13.05
CA ILE A 21 -12.30 7.82 -12.66
C ILE A 21 -11.62 8.50 -13.87
N SER A 22 -11.70 7.90 -15.06
CA SER A 22 -10.96 8.32 -16.28
C SER A 22 -11.80 9.10 -17.30
N ARG A 23 -12.96 8.58 -17.71
CA ARG A 23 -13.80 9.15 -18.78
C ARG A 23 -14.98 9.93 -18.19
N GLY A 24 -14.78 11.24 -18.02
CA GLY A 24 -15.89 12.19 -17.80
C GLY A 24 -15.91 12.97 -16.49
N LYS A 25 -14.95 12.73 -15.58
CA LYS A 25 -14.78 13.50 -14.32
C LYS A 25 -13.39 14.12 -14.14
N ALA A 26 -12.65 14.30 -15.22
CA ALA A 26 -11.45 15.14 -15.25
C ALA A 26 -11.70 16.59 -14.78
N LYS A 27 -12.96 17.04 -14.69
CA LYS A 27 -13.35 18.36 -14.16
C LYS A 27 -13.61 18.43 -12.66
N LEU A 28 -13.90 17.33 -11.97
CA LEU A 28 -14.21 17.41 -10.54
C LEU A 28 -12.92 17.52 -9.73
N PRO A 29 -12.79 18.50 -8.81
CA PRO A 29 -11.69 18.57 -7.88
C PRO A 29 -11.46 17.26 -7.13
N LEU A 30 -10.19 16.87 -6.90
CA LEU A 30 -9.83 15.59 -6.27
C LEU A 30 -10.45 15.41 -4.89
N ASN A 31 -10.61 16.49 -4.12
CA ASN A 31 -11.29 16.46 -2.82
C ASN A 31 -12.77 16.04 -2.91
N GLN A 32 -13.50 16.44 -3.96
CA GLN A 32 -14.87 16.00 -4.17
C GLN A 32 -14.95 14.52 -4.55
N VAL A 33 -14.01 14.05 -5.37
CA VAL A 33 -13.89 12.61 -5.69
C VAL A 33 -13.56 11.82 -4.42
N ARG A 34 -12.64 12.32 -3.59
CA ARG A 34 -12.28 11.74 -2.29
C ARG A 34 -13.50 11.57 -1.39
N GLN A 35 -14.31 12.61 -1.22
CA GLN A 35 -15.52 12.53 -0.38
C GLN A 35 -16.52 11.49 -0.90
N ARG A 36 -16.73 11.41 -2.23
CA ARG A 36 -17.60 10.38 -2.81
C ARG A 36 -17.08 8.97 -2.58
N LEU A 37 -15.76 8.76 -2.69
CA LEU A 37 -15.14 7.46 -2.43
C LEU A 37 -15.27 7.07 -0.96
N LEU A 38 -15.12 8.00 -0.02
CA LEU A 38 -15.32 7.77 1.41
C LEU A 38 -16.75 7.34 1.75
N GLU A 39 -17.74 8.04 1.19
CA GLU A 39 -19.15 7.69 1.39
C GLU A 39 -19.49 6.31 0.81
N LEU A 40 -18.95 5.97 -0.36
CA LEU A 40 -19.13 4.64 -0.95
C LEU A 40 -18.43 3.56 -0.13
N ASP A 41 -17.19 3.79 0.31
CA ASP A 41 -16.44 2.87 1.15
C ASP A 41 -17.23 2.52 2.43
N LYS A 42 -17.71 3.55 3.14
CA LYS A 42 -18.54 3.37 4.35
C LYS A 42 -19.88 2.69 4.07
N ARG A 43 -20.53 3.01 2.95
CA ARG A 43 -21.86 2.47 2.58
C ARG A 43 -21.81 0.99 2.23
N TRP A 44 -20.79 0.56 1.48
CA TRP A 44 -20.72 -0.79 0.92
C TRP A 44 -19.91 -1.77 1.77
N LEU A 45 -19.00 -1.26 2.62
CA LEU A 45 -18.14 -2.10 3.45
C LEU A 45 -18.37 -1.75 4.93
N PRO A 46 -19.14 -2.55 5.67
CA PRO A 46 -19.24 -2.33 7.11
C PRO A 46 -17.88 -2.52 7.77
N TRP A 47 -17.66 -1.71 8.81
CA TRP A 47 -16.49 -1.80 9.68
C TRP A 47 -16.43 -3.18 10.35
N PRO A 48 -15.25 -3.80 10.50
CA PRO A 48 -15.15 -5.10 11.17
C PRO A 48 -15.60 -5.03 12.63
N GLU A 49 -16.54 -5.89 13.03
CA GLU A 49 -17.20 -5.83 14.34
C GLU A 49 -16.25 -5.93 15.54
N LYS A 50 -15.17 -6.71 15.40
CA LYS A 50 -14.18 -6.92 16.46
C LYS A 50 -13.04 -5.91 16.44
N LEU A 51 -13.07 -4.90 15.56
CA LEU A 51 -11.97 -3.96 15.41
C LEU A 51 -12.33 -2.62 16.07
N VAL A 52 -11.59 -2.23 17.10
CA VAL A 52 -11.72 -0.89 17.70
C VAL A 52 -10.57 0.00 17.27
N THR A 53 -10.83 1.31 17.20
CA THR A 53 -9.83 2.30 16.81
C THR A 53 -9.55 3.24 17.98
N ALA A 54 -8.29 3.34 18.36
CA ALA A 54 -7.77 4.45 19.15
C ALA A 54 -6.99 5.41 18.24
N SER A 55 -6.83 6.66 18.66
CA SER A 55 -6.09 7.69 17.91
C SER A 55 -5.01 8.28 18.80
N ILE A 56 -3.80 8.33 18.29
CA ILE A 56 -2.64 8.93 18.93
C ILE A 56 -2.30 10.20 18.13
N PRO A 57 -2.47 11.40 18.70
CA PRO A 57 -2.14 12.63 17.99
C PRO A 57 -0.64 12.75 17.76
N LEU A 58 -0.24 13.13 16.55
CA LEU A 58 1.12 13.51 16.17
C LEU A 58 1.16 15.02 15.88
N GLN A 59 2.32 15.55 15.50
CA GLN A 59 2.48 16.98 15.27
C GLN A 59 1.57 17.50 14.14
N HIS A 60 1.47 16.77 13.04
CA HIS A 60 0.69 17.18 11.86
C HIS A 60 -0.33 16.15 11.37
N SER A 61 -0.35 14.97 11.98
CA SER A 61 -1.20 13.85 11.58
C SER A 61 -1.66 13.05 12.81
N THR A 62 -2.29 11.91 12.57
CA THR A 62 -2.73 11.00 13.63
C THR A 62 -2.22 9.61 13.34
N LEU A 63 -1.67 8.94 14.35
CA LEU A 63 -1.41 7.50 14.30
C LEU A 63 -2.64 6.77 14.83
N LEU A 64 -3.33 6.06 13.94
CA LEU A 64 -4.47 5.22 14.30
C LEU A 64 -3.95 3.89 14.84
N HIS A 65 -4.52 3.43 15.95
CA HIS A 65 -4.23 2.13 16.55
C HIS A 65 -5.48 1.26 16.46
N TYR A 66 -5.40 0.24 15.60
CA TYR A 66 -6.46 -0.72 15.33
C TYR A 66 -6.23 -1.96 16.19
N VAL A 67 -7.15 -2.21 17.11
CA VAL A 67 -7.07 -3.29 18.09
C VAL A 67 -8.18 -4.29 17.83
N LEU A 68 -7.81 -5.56 17.65
CA LEU A 68 -8.78 -6.64 17.62
C LEU A 68 -9.21 -7.01 19.04
N LEU A 69 -10.51 -6.98 19.29
CA LEU A 69 -11.13 -7.40 20.55
C LEU A 69 -11.07 -8.93 20.67
N ASN A 70 -9.95 -9.43 21.19
CA ASN A 70 -9.76 -10.80 21.63
C ASN A 70 -8.66 -10.87 22.69
N ASP A 71 -8.67 -11.93 23.51
CA ASP A 71 -7.69 -12.13 24.59
C ASP A 71 -6.41 -12.83 24.12
N THR A 72 -6.18 -12.91 22.80
CA THR A 72 -5.03 -13.64 22.27
C THR A 72 -3.77 -12.80 22.40
N PRO A 73 -2.70 -13.28 23.09
CA PRO A 73 -1.49 -12.49 23.28
C PRO A 73 -0.89 -12.08 21.94
N ARG A 74 -0.36 -10.87 21.83
CA ARG A 74 0.22 -10.37 20.57
C ARG A 74 1.63 -10.92 20.35
N LEU A 75 1.95 -11.23 19.09
CA LEU A 75 3.29 -11.64 18.66
C LEU A 75 4.13 -10.45 18.20
N GLY A 76 3.50 -9.35 17.81
CA GLY A 76 4.17 -8.16 17.30
C GLY A 76 3.20 -7.06 16.90
N ASN A 77 3.71 -6.12 16.10
CA ASN A 77 2.97 -4.97 15.61
C ASN A 77 3.05 -4.92 14.08
N LEU A 78 1.99 -4.43 13.45
CA LEU A 78 1.92 -4.12 12.03
C LEU A 78 1.86 -2.59 11.86
N PHE A 79 2.81 -2.00 11.13
CA PHE A 79 2.70 -0.62 10.66
C PHE A 79 2.22 -0.64 9.21
N TYR A 80 0.93 -0.36 9.01
CA TYR A 80 0.29 -0.44 7.70
C TYR A 80 0.09 0.94 7.09
N ILE A 81 0.69 1.19 5.93
CA ILE A 81 0.55 2.43 5.18
C ILE A 81 -0.40 2.20 4.01
N ARG A 82 -1.59 2.76 4.12
CA ARG A 82 -2.64 2.63 3.12
C ARG A 82 -2.31 3.31 1.78
N GLY A 83 -2.79 2.72 0.70
CA GLY A 83 -2.80 3.30 -0.63
C GLY A 83 -3.90 4.35 -0.81
N GLY A 84 -4.14 4.69 -2.09
CA GLY A 84 -5.05 5.78 -2.49
C GLY A 84 -4.41 6.84 -3.37
N GLY A 85 -3.31 6.53 -4.06
CA GLY A 85 -2.66 7.45 -4.99
C GLY A 85 -2.22 8.78 -4.34
N PHE A 86 -1.86 8.75 -3.05
CA PHE A 86 -1.52 9.91 -2.20
C PHE A 86 -2.66 10.94 -2.02
N CYS A 87 -3.81 10.72 -2.66
CA CYS A 87 -4.89 11.68 -2.76
C CYS A 87 -6.20 11.18 -2.15
N PHE A 88 -6.32 9.88 -1.85
CA PHE A 88 -7.55 9.25 -1.39
C PHE A 88 -7.29 8.35 -0.19
N LYS A 89 -8.38 7.97 0.49
CA LYS A 89 -8.37 6.90 1.50
C LYS A 89 -9.70 6.14 1.45
N THR A 90 -9.65 4.84 1.70
CA THR A 90 -10.82 3.95 1.82
C THR A 90 -10.69 3.16 3.14
N PRO A 91 -10.93 3.81 4.29
CA PRO A 91 -10.65 3.23 5.60
C PRO A 91 -11.33 1.88 5.86
N HIS A 92 -12.57 1.66 5.39
CA HIS A 92 -13.31 0.43 5.62
C HIS A 92 -12.76 -0.75 4.79
N ALA A 93 -12.41 -0.53 3.52
CA ALA A 93 -11.74 -1.53 2.70
C ALA A 93 -10.42 -1.98 3.33
N HIS A 94 -9.58 -1.04 3.77
CA HIS A 94 -8.31 -1.35 4.41
C HIS A 94 -8.49 -2.00 5.78
N ALA A 95 -9.46 -1.54 6.60
CA ALA A 95 -9.76 -2.10 7.91
C ALA A 95 -10.03 -3.61 7.86
N ARG A 96 -10.71 -4.10 6.81
CA ARG A 96 -10.96 -5.53 6.62
C ARG A 96 -9.69 -6.32 6.32
N LEU A 97 -8.83 -5.82 5.43
CA LEU A 97 -7.55 -6.46 5.11
C LEU A 97 -6.67 -6.53 6.36
N VAL A 98 -6.48 -5.40 7.05
CA VAL A 98 -5.60 -5.38 8.23
C VAL A 98 -6.18 -6.16 9.41
N ALA A 99 -7.51 -6.21 9.57
CA ALA A 99 -8.14 -7.06 10.59
C ALA A 99 -7.85 -8.54 10.33
N ASP A 100 -7.98 -9.02 9.09
CA ASP A 100 -7.71 -10.41 8.70
C ASP A 100 -6.23 -10.78 8.93
N ILE A 101 -5.30 -9.93 8.48
CA ILE A 101 -3.86 -10.15 8.72
C ILE A 101 -3.53 -10.10 10.23
N SER A 102 -4.10 -9.14 10.97
CA SER A 102 -3.89 -9.01 12.41
C SER A 102 -4.42 -10.21 13.20
N GLU A 103 -5.55 -10.77 12.79
CA GLU A 103 -6.15 -11.94 13.42
C GLU A 103 -5.28 -13.18 13.17
N ARG A 104 -4.87 -13.41 11.92
CA ARG A 104 -4.00 -14.53 11.53
C ARG A 104 -2.62 -14.48 12.18
N CYS A 105 -2.06 -13.27 12.30
CA CYS A 105 -0.69 -13.07 12.78
C CYS A 105 -0.58 -12.65 14.25
N ARG A 106 -1.73 -12.46 14.93
CA ARG A 106 -1.80 -11.95 16.32
C ARG A 106 -1.06 -10.61 16.50
N LEU A 107 -1.36 -9.62 15.66
CA LEU A 107 -0.71 -8.31 15.66
C LEU A 107 -1.62 -7.19 16.16
N ASP A 108 -1.00 -6.19 16.80
CA ASP A 108 -1.61 -4.86 16.93
C ASP A 108 -1.27 -4.03 15.70
N THR A 109 -2.24 -3.33 15.11
CA THR A 109 -2.04 -2.58 13.86
C THR A 109 -2.01 -1.07 14.11
N PHE A 110 -1.04 -0.42 13.50
CA PHE A 110 -0.83 1.03 13.51
C PHE A 110 -0.90 1.56 12.08
N ILE A 111 -1.71 2.59 11.85
CA ILE A 111 -1.91 3.19 10.54
C ILE A 111 -1.68 4.70 10.64
N PRO A 112 -0.72 5.29 9.91
CA PRO A 112 -0.61 6.73 9.82
C PRO A 112 -1.79 7.29 8.99
N ASP A 113 -2.63 8.13 9.58
CA ASP A 113 -3.62 8.94 8.84
C ASP A 113 -2.91 10.15 8.21
N TYR A 114 -1.92 9.86 7.36
CA TYR A 114 -1.06 10.85 6.71
C TYR A 114 -1.88 11.84 5.87
N ARG A 115 -1.42 13.09 5.81
CA ARG A 115 -2.05 14.16 5.04
C ARG A 115 -2.04 13.84 3.55
N LEU A 116 -3.08 14.25 2.83
CA LEU A 116 -3.29 13.88 1.41
C LEU A 116 -3.10 15.06 0.47
N ALA A 117 -2.61 14.77 -0.73
CA ALA A 117 -2.56 15.70 -1.85
C ALA A 117 -3.96 15.88 -2.48
N PRO A 118 -4.28 17.04 -3.09
CA PRO A 118 -3.39 18.17 -3.35
C PRO A 118 -3.26 19.18 -2.19
N GLU A 119 -4.03 19.05 -1.12
CA GLU A 119 -3.99 20.00 0.01
C GLU A 119 -2.64 19.97 0.73
N HIS A 120 -2.04 18.79 0.81
CA HIS A 120 -0.72 18.57 1.37
C HIS A 120 0.10 17.69 0.42
N PRO A 121 0.71 18.28 -0.63
CA PRO A 121 1.53 17.54 -1.59
C PRO A 121 2.83 17.05 -0.94
N TYR A 122 3.68 16.38 -1.72
CA TYR A 122 5.05 16.04 -1.33
C TYR A 122 5.77 17.29 -0.75
N PRO A 123 6.51 17.16 0.38
CA PRO A 123 6.86 15.92 1.09
C PRO A 123 5.92 15.51 2.24
N ALA A 124 4.78 16.18 2.44
CA ALA A 124 3.97 16.00 3.65
C ALA A 124 3.57 14.54 3.96
N PRO A 125 3.11 13.71 2.99
CA PRO A 125 2.82 12.31 3.26
C PRO A 125 4.05 11.51 3.74
N CYS A 126 5.23 11.80 3.19
CA CYS A 126 6.48 11.13 3.55
C CYS A 126 6.96 11.53 4.95
N ASP A 127 6.77 12.81 5.32
CA ASP A 127 7.13 13.31 6.65
C ASP A 127 6.20 12.74 7.72
N ASP A 128 4.90 12.68 7.47
CA ASP A 128 3.90 12.13 8.41
C ASP A 128 4.13 10.63 8.66
N VAL A 129 4.45 9.86 7.61
CA VAL A 129 4.76 8.43 7.72
C VAL A 129 6.03 8.20 8.55
N LEU A 130 7.07 9.00 8.31
CA LEU A 130 8.32 8.90 9.08
C LEU A 130 8.09 9.26 10.56
N GLU A 131 7.37 10.36 10.84
CA GLU A 131 7.02 10.77 12.19
C GLU A 131 6.25 9.65 12.91
N ALA A 132 5.23 9.09 12.28
CA ALA A 132 4.42 8.02 12.84
C ALA A 132 5.24 6.74 13.11
N TYR A 133 6.15 6.37 12.20
CA TYR A 133 7.03 5.23 12.40
C TYR A 133 7.98 5.43 13.59
N LEU A 134 8.65 6.60 13.65
CA LEU A 134 9.57 6.93 14.74
C LEU A 134 8.86 6.97 16.09
N HIS A 135 7.63 7.51 16.13
CA HIS A 135 6.78 7.48 17.31
C HIS A 135 6.43 6.04 17.71
N LEU A 136 6.06 5.19 16.75
CA LEU A 136 5.70 3.80 17.00
C LEU A 136 6.88 2.99 17.56
N ILE A 137 8.07 3.09 16.98
CA ILE A 137 9.24 2.34 17.47
C ILE A 137 9.67 2.83 18.86
N ALA A 138 9.44 4.09 19.22
CA ALA A 138 9.67 4.59 20.57
C ALA A 138 8.70 3.97 21.59
N LEU A 139 7.46 3.64 21.17
CA LEU A 139 6.45 3.02 22.03
C LEU A 139 6.56 1.49 22.12
N LYS A 140 6.95 0.83 21.03
CA LYS A 140 6.81 -0.63 20.86
C LYS A 140 8.12 -1.35 20.53
N GLY A 141 9.19 -0.61 20.21
CA GLY A 141 10.40 -1.16 19.59
C GLY A 141 10.19 -1.57 18.12
N SER A 142 11.29 -1.91 17.45
CA SER A 142 11.31 -2.34 16.05
C SER A 142 11.41 -3.86 15.86
N ASP A 143 11.85 -4.59 16.90
CA ASP A 143 12.25 -6.00 16.79
C ASP A 143 11.13 -6.93 16.34
N ASN A 144 9.89 -6.62 16.70
CA ASN A 144 8.69 -7.36 16.32
C ASN A 144 7.70 -6.47 15.56
N LEU A 145 8.23 -5.57 14.71
CA LEU A 145 7.45 -4.67 13.88
C LEU A 145 7.56 -5.09 12.40
N VAL A 146 6.42 -5.32 11.75
CA VAL A 146 6.35 -5.53 10.30
C VAL A 146 5.79 -4.27 9.65
N LEU A 147 6.43 -3.82 8.58
CA LEU A 147 5.95 -2.73 7.73
C LEU A 147 5.11 -3.33 6.59
N MET A 148 3.98 -2.71 6.26
CA MET A 148 3.17 -3.12 5.11
C MET A 148 2.59 -1.91 4.41
N GLY A 149 2.47 -1.95 3.08
CA GLY A 149 1.76 -0.91 2.36
C GLY A 149 1.31 -1.33 0.98
N ASP A 150 0.22 -0.74 0.51
CA ASP A 150 -0.37 -1.01 -0.79
C ASP A 150 -0.30 0.20 -1.72
N SER A 151 -0.05 -0.01 -3.01
CA SER A 151 -0.09 1.07 -4.02
C SER A 151 0.82 2.25 -3.65
N ALA A 152 0.27 3.46 -3.54
CA ALA A 152 0.96 4.64 -3.01
C ALA A 152 1.47 4.47 -1.57
N GLY A 153 0.79 3.69 -0.73
CA GLY A 153 1.28 3.31 0.59
C GLY A 153 2.48 2.35 0.52
N GLY A 154 2.54 1.50 -0.50
CA GLY A 154 3.72 0.70 -0.82
C GLY A 154 4.93 1.54 -1.25
N ASN A 155 4.69 2.64 -2.00
CA ASN A 155 5.71 3.65 -2.25
C ASN A 155 6.22 4.27 -0.93
N LEU A 156 5.31 4.79 -0.11
CA LEU A 156 5.66 5.41 1.17
C LEU A 156 6.38 4.43 2.10
N ALA A 157 6.04 3.14 2.07
CA ALA A 157 6.71 2.09 2.82
C ALA A 157 8.16 1.91 2.36
N LEU A 158 8.41 1.75 1.05
CA LEU A 158 9.79 1.58 0.56
C LEU A 158 10.61 2.87 0.73
N SER A 159 10.01 4.04 0.46
CA SER A 159 10.62 5.35 0.72
C SER A 159 10.97 5.54 2.20
N LEU A 160 10.13 5.06 3.12
CA LEU A 160 10.41 5.05 4.55
C LEU A 160 11.64 4.19 4.86
N LEU A 161 11.72 2.96 4.35
CA LEU A 161 12.89 2.09 4.59
C LEU A 161 14.20 2.76 4.13
N LEU A 162 14.20 3.38 2.95
CA LEU A 162 15.36 4.11 2.44
C LEU A 162 15.73 5.29 3.35
N GLU A 163 14.74 6.01 3.86
CA GLU A 163 14.96 7.13 4.78
C GLU A 163 15.48 6.67 6.15
N LEU A 164 14.96 5.57 6.69
CA LEU A 164 15.46 4.96 7.93
C LEU A 164 16.91 4.53 7.77
N LYS A 165 17.26 3.91 6.62
CA LYS A 165 18.63 3.51 6.31
C LYS A 165 19.59 4.70 6.31
N LYS A 166 19.22 5.78 5.62
CA LYS A 166 20.02 7.02 5.58
C LYS A 166 20.21 7.67 6.95
N ARG A 167 19.20 7.57 7.81
CA ARG A 167 19.21 8.15 9.17
C ARG A 167 19.77 7.21 10.23
N HIS A 168 20.22 6.01 9.84
CA HIS A 168 20.66 4.95 10.76
C HIS A 168 19.63 4.66 11.87
N GLN A 169 18.35 4.67 11.51
CA GLN A 169 17.25 4.35 12.41
C GLN A 169 16.96 2.85 12.40
N PRO A 170 16.40 2.29 13.50
CA PRO A 170 16.00 0.88 13.53
C PRO A 170 15.04 0.54 12.39
N MET A 171 15.31 -0.57 11.71
CA MET A 171 14.48 -1.10 10.62
C MET A 171 13.36 -2.00 11.18
N PRO A 172 12.21 -2.10 10.49
CA PRO A 172 11.22 -3.14 10.82
C PRO A 172 11.81 -4.52 10.50
N LYS A 173 11.28 -5.57 11.14
CA LYS A 173 11.71 -6.96 10.94
C LYS A 173 11.52 -7.43 9.49
N ALA A 174 10.50 -6.93 8.81
CA ALA A 174 10.17 -7.26 7.43
C ALA A 174 9.28 -6.19 6.78
N CYS A 175 9.15 -6.24 5.45
CA CYS A 175 8.26 -5.37 4.68
C CYS A 175 7.37 -6.15 3.70
N VAL A 176 6.07 -5.88 3.68
CA VAL A 176 5.11 -6.44 2.73
C VAL A 176 4.58 -5.33 1.81
N LEU A 177 4.71 -5.50 0.50
CA LEU A 177 4.29 -4.54 -0.50
C LEU A 177 3.21 -5.14 -1.39
N LEU A 178 2.06 -4.46 -1.52
CA LEU A 178 0.96 -4.89 -2.36
C LEU A 178 0.80 -3.94 -3.56
N SER A 179 1.05 -4.43 -4.77
CA SER A 179 0.97 -3.64 -6.02
C SER A 179 1.61 -2.24 -5.89
N PRO A 180 2.85 -2.12 -5.38
CA PRO A 180 3.42 -0.84 -4.99
C PRO A 180 3.69 0.09 -6.19
N ALA A 181 3.44 1.39 -6.03
CA ALA A 181 3.68 2.42 -7.05
C ALA A 181 5.06 3.09 -6.87
N LEU A 182 6.14 2.44 -7.26
CA LEU A 182 7.52 2.76 -6.86
C LEU A 182 8.28 3.68 -7.83
N ASP A 183 7.76 3.89 -9.04
CA ASP A 183 8.40 4.75 -10.05
C ASP A 183 7.42 5.81 -10.59
N LEU A 184 7.36 6.95 -9.90
CA LEU A 184 6.56 8.10 -10.34
C LEU A 184 7.20 8.85 -11.52
N ALA A 185 8.47 8.59 -11.83
CA ALA A 185 9.10 9.10 -13.04
C ALA A 185 8.72 8.31 -14.30
N ILE A 186 8.14 7.11 -14.15
CA ILE A 186 7.69 6.26 -15.27
C ILE A 186 8.89 5.94 -16.19
N THR A 187 9.95 5.41 -15.60
CA THR A 187 11.19 5.00 -16.28
C THR A 187 11.18 3.53 -16.73
N GLY A 188 10.09 2.80 -16.48
CA GLY A 188 9.88 1.46 -17.00
C GLY A 188 9.67 1.42 -18.52
N ASP A 189 9.52 0.21 -19.05
CA ASP A 189 9.24 0.01 -20.48
C ASP A 189 7.87 0.61 -20.80
N THR A 190 7.88 1.65 -21.63
CA THR A 190 6.69 2.43 -21.97
C THR A 190 5.69 1.62 -22.81
N GLU A 191 6.14 0.71 -23.69
CA GLU A 191 5.24 -0.10 -24.49
C GLU A 191 4.46 -1.07 -23.61
N LEU A 192 5.15 -1.72 -22.67
CA LEU A 192 4.52 -2.60 -21.69
C LEU A 192 3.57 -1.84 -20.75
N ILE A 193 3.93 -0.62 -20.31
CA ILE A 193 3.04 0.22 -19.48
C ILE A 193 1.79 0.60 -20.28
N LEU A 194 1.94 1.13 -21.50
CA LEU A 194 0.81 1.59 -22.30
C LEU A 194 -0.06 0.43 -22.81
N GLY A 195 0.52 -0.76 -22.98
CA GLY A 195 -0.18 -1.99 -23.36
C GLY A 195 -0.87 -2.72 -22.20
N ALA A 196 -0.65 -2.31 -20.95
CA ALA A 196 -1.23 -2.98 -19.79
C ALA A 196 -2.77 -2.83 -19.77
N ASP A 197 -3.46 -3.96 -19.65
CA ASP A 197 -4.91 -4.00 -19.53
C ASP A 197 -5.36 -3.83 -18.07
N ASP A 198 -5.15 -2.64 -17.51
CA ASP A 198 -5.56 -2.34 -16.13
C ASP A 198 -7.08 -2.04 -16.05
N PRO A 199 -7.86 -2.80 -15.28
CA PRO A 199 -9.29 -2.63 -15.18
C PRO A 199 -9.67 -1.49 -14.22
N PHE A 200 -8.73 -0.96 -13.44
CA PHE A 200 -8.95 0.06 -12.43
C PHE A 200 -8.43 1.43 -12.89
N PHE A 201 -7.20 1.47 -13.42
CA PHE A 201 -6.52 2.70 -13.79
C PHE A 201 -6.40 2.93 -15.30
N THR A 202 -6.21 4.20 -15.64
CA THR A 202 -5.65 4.64 -16.92
C THR A 202 -4.35 5.38 -16.66
N ILE A 203 -3.45 5.42 -17.65
CA ILE A 203 -2.23 6.20 -17.53
C ILE A 203 -2.54 7.68 -17.23
N GLU A 204 -3.57 8.26 -17.85
CA GLU A 204 -4.05 9.62 -17.58
C GLU A 204 -4.43 9.82 -16.11
N SER A 205 -5.18 8.89 -15.52
CA SER A 205 -5.55 8.98 -14.11
C SER A 205 -4.35 8.87 -13.17
N LEU A 206 -3.36 8.01 -13.47
CA LEU A 206 -2.12 7.93 -12.68
C LEU A 206 -1.32 9.23 -12.78
N LEU A 207 -1.19 9.79 -13.99
CA LEU A 207 -0.50 11.07 -14.23
C LEU A 207 -1.17 12.24 -13.50
N ARG A 208 -2.51 12.24 -13.43
CA ARG A 208 -3.27 13.23 -12.66
C ARG A 208 -2.98 13.15 -11.16
N LEU A 209 -2.96 11.95 -10.60
CA LEU A 209 -2.63 11.73 -9.17
C LEU A 209 -1.17 12.07 -8.88
N ARG A 210 -0.26 11.67 -9.77
CA ARG A 210 1.14 12.08 -9.72
C ARG A 210 1.29 13.60 -9.71
N GLY A 211 0.60 14.30 -10.61
CA GLY A 211 0.68 15.76 -10.68
C GLY A 211 0.21 16.44 -9.39
N ALA A 212 -0.89 15.96 -8.81
CA ALA A 212 -1.40 16.46 -7.53
C ALA A 212 -0.44 16.19 -6.36
N TYR A 213 0.15 15.00 -6.31
CA TYR A 213 1.09 14.62 -5.26
C TYR A 213 2.43 15.36 -5.37
N LEU A 214 3.03 15.41 -6.56
CA LEU A 214 4.35 16.02 -6.72
C LEU A 214 4.32 17.53 -6.60
N ALA A 215 3.27 18.18 -7.09
CA ALA A 215 3.16 19.65 -7.11
C ALA A 215 4.43 20.36 -7.64
N GLY A 216 5.07 19.78 -8.66
CA GLY A 216 6.32 20.28 -9.26
C GLY A 216 7.62 19.67 -8.71
N ALA A 217 7.56 18.81 -7.69
CA ALA A 217 8.72 18.09 -7.18
C ALA A 217 9.33 17.14 -8.24
N ASN A 218 10.64 16.93 -8.15
CA ASN A 218 11.37 16.05 -9.07
C ASN A 218 10.90 14.59 -8.92
N PRO A 219 10.30 13.97 -9.96
CA PRO A 219 9.81 12.61 -9.89
C PRO A 219 10.93 11.56 -9.78
N MET A 220 12.17 11.90 -10.12
CA MET A 220 13.33 10.98 -10.05
C MET A 220 13.97 10.92 -8.66
N SER A 221 13.54 11.77 -7.72
CA SER A 221 14.06 11.72 -6.35
C SER A 221 13.78 10.36 -5.73
N GLU A 222 14.77 9.73 -5.09
CA GLU A 222 14.58 8.42 -4.44
C GLU A 222 13.54 8.42 -3.31
N ARG A 223 13.21 9.58 -2.73
CA ARG A 223 12.12 9.70 -1.74
C ARG A 223 10.72 9.68 -2.37
N VAL A 224 10.65 9.95 -3.67
CA VAL A 224 9.43 10.02 -4.49
C VAL A 224 9.28 8.74 -5.31
N SER A 225 10.37 8.27 -5.91
CA SER A 225 10.47 7.05 -6.70
C SER A 225 11.55 6.16 -6.09
N PRO A 226 11.22 5.38 -5.04
CA PRO A 226 12.20 4.60 -4.29
C PRO A 226 12.94 3.53 -5.10
N LEU A 227 12.48 3.18 -6.32
CA LEU A 227 13.25 2.37 -7.26
C LEU A 227 14.58 3.02 -7.72
N GLN A 228 14.74 4.33 -7.51
CA GLN A 228 15.98 5.04 -7.83
C GLN A 228 16.97 5.09 -6.64
N GLY A 229 16.57 4.56 -5.48
CA GLY A 229 17.40 4.57 -4.27
C GLY A 229 18.33 3.37 -4.16
N ASN A 230 19.20 3.40 -3.14
CA ASN A 230 20.03 2.25 -2.80
C ASN A 230 19.21 1.18 -2.06
N LEU A 231 18.87 0.09 -2.75
CA LEU A 231 18.05 -1.01 -2.24
C LEU A 231 18.83 -2.11 -1.49
N ALA A 232 20.15 -1.98 -1.34
CA ALA A 232 20.94 -2.91 -0.53
C ALA A 232 20.59 -2.81 0.96
N ASP A 233 20.79 -3.91 1.70
CA ASP A 233 20.63 -3.99 3.16
C ASP A 233 19.23 -3.62 3.67
N LEU A 234 18.21 -3.81 2.84
CA LEU A 234 16.80 -3.71 3.27
C LEU A 234 16.37 -4.97 4.03
N PRO A 235 15.39 -4.86 4.96
CA PRO A 235 14.83 -6.03 5.63
C PRO A 235 14.13 -6.96 4.61
N PRO A 236 13.91 -8.25 4.93
CA PRO A 236 13.22 -9.18 4.03
C PRO A 236 11.90 -8.60 3.49
N LEU A 237 11.69 -8.73 2.17
CA LEU A 237 10.51 -8.22 1.49
C LEU A 237 9.61 -9.35 0.98
N LEU A 238 8.30 -9.14 1.04
CA LEU A 238 7.30 -9.85 0.25
C LEU A 238 6.61 -8.86 -0.70
N VAL A 239 6.60 -9.15 -1.99
CA VAL A 239 5.92 -8.35 -3.02
C VAL A 239 4.79 -9.15 -3.63
N ILE A 240 3.55 -8.69 -3.49
CA ILE A 240 2.38 -9.30 -4.12
C ILE A 240 1.77 -8.31 -5.11
N ALA A 241 1.56 -8.73 -6.36
CA ALA A 241 0.98 -7.90 -7.40
C ALA A 241 0.03 -8.72 -8.29
N GLY A 242 -0.91 -8.07 -8.94
CA GLY A 242 -1.73 -8.68 -9.99
C GLY A 242 -1.06 -8.51 -11.34
N THR A 243 -1.22 -9.44 -12.28
CA THR A 243 -0.62 -9.26 -13.62
C THR A 243 -1.45 -8.34 -14.52
N ARG A 244 -2.61 -7.87 -14.05
CA ARG A 244 -3.56 -7.06 -14.82
C ARG A 244 -3.64 -5.66 -14.21
N GLU A 245 -2.49 -5.01 -14.11
CA GLU A 245 -2.33 -3.66 -13.57
C GLU A 245 -1.18 -2.89 -14.24
N LEU A 246 -1.28 -1.56 -14.29
CA LEU A 246 -0.28 -0.66 -14.87
C LEU A 246 1.05 -0.64 -14.11
N LEU A 247 1.02 -1.02 -12.83
CA LEU A 247 2.16 -0.91 -11.90
C LEU A 247 2.93 -2.23 -11.73
N LEU A 248 2.63 -3.26 -12.52
CA LEU A 248 3.30 -4.57 -12.43
C LEU A 248 4.82 -4.43 -12.56
N GLN A 249 5.29 -3.62 -13.52
CA GLN A 249 6.72 -3.41 -13.76
C GLN A 249 7.46 -2.82 -12.56
N ASP A 250 6.82 -2.00 -11.74
CA ASP A 250 7.45 -1.48 -10.52
C ASP A 250 7.79 -2.61 -9.56
N SER A 251 6.87 -3.57 -9.43
CA SER A 251 7.05 -4.77 -8.61
C SER A 251 8.15 -5.69 -9.17
N GLU A 252 8.13 -5.94 -10.47
CA GLU A 252 9.13 -6.78 -11.14
C GLU A 252 10.55 -6.19 -11.03
N ARG A 253 10.68 -4.88 -11.25
CA ARG A 253 11.94 -4.16 -11.15
C ARG A 253 12.47 -4.15 -9.72
N LEU A 254 11.60 -3.95 -8.73
CA LEU A 254 12.00 -4.02 -7.32
C LEU A 254 12.59 -5.40 -7.00
N VAL A 255 11.88 -6.46 -7.35
CA VAL A 255 12.32 -7.84 -7.09
C VAL A 255 13.65 -8.13 -7.77
N MET A 256 13.81 -7.68 -9.03
CA MET A 256 15.07 -7.84 -9.77
C MET A 256 16.22 -7.10 -9.08
N GLN A 257 16.03 -5.85 -8.69
CA GLN A 257 17.08 -5.03 -8.08
C GLN A 257 17.47 -5.52 -6.69
N ILE A 258 16.50 -5.92 -5.85
CA ILE A 258 16.80 -6.49 -4.52
C ILE A 258 17.60 -7.78 -4.65
N LYS A 259 17.23 -8.67 -5.58
CA LYS A 259 18.02 -9.89 -5.85
C LYS A 259 19.42 -9.58 -6.36
N ALA A 260 19.55 -8.58 -7.24
CA ALA A 260 20.85 -8.17 -7.80
C ALA A 260 21.82 -7.64 -6.73
N CYS A 261 21.32 -7.02 -5.66
CA CYS A 261 22.15 -6.61 -4.51
C CYS A 261 22.21 -7.65 -3.38
N GLY A 262 21.78 -8.90 -3.62
CA GLY A 262 21.85 -9.99 -2.64
C GLY A 262 20.84 -9.93 -1.48
N GLY A 263 19.82 -9.06 -1.58
CA GLY A 263 18.78 -8.94 -0.57
C GLY A 263 17.75 -10.07 -0.61
N ALA A 264 17.02 -10.25 0.49
CA ALA A 264 15.98 -11.26 0.61
C ALA A 264 14.63 -10.71 0.12
N VAL A 265 14.10 -11.27 -0.96
CA VAL A 265 12.78 -10.92 -1.49
C VAL A 265 12.02 -12.14 -2.00
N GLU A 266 10.77 -12.24 -1.57
CA GLU A 266 9.76 -13.13 -2.12
C GLU A 266 8.79 -12.34 -3.00
N SER A 267 8.34 -12.94 -4.10
CA SER A 267 7.38 -12.31 -5.00
C SER A 267 6.25 -13.27 -5.38
N ARG A 268 5.02 -12.74 -5.50
CA ARG A 268 3.83 -13.48 -5.93
C ARG A 268 3.04 -12.62 -6.92
N PHE A 269 3.10 -12.98 -8.19
CA PHE A 269 2.40 -12.26 -9.25
C PHE A 269 1.20 -13.07 -9.71
N TYR A 270 0.00 -12.60 -9.35
CA TYR A 270 -1.24 -13.34 -9.55
C TYR A 270 -1.83 -13.06 -10.94
N HIS A 271 -1.90 -14.11 -11.75
CA HIS A 271 -2.38 -14.02 -13.12
C HIS A 271 -3.82 -13.47 -13.19
N ASN A 272 -4.02 -12.47 -14.03
CA ASN A 272 -5.30 -11.78 -14.28
C ASN A 272 -5.95 -11.10 -13.07
N MET A 273 -5.21 -10.90 -11.98
CA MET A 273 -5.70 -10.13 -10.84
C MET A 273 -5.50 -8.62 -11.04
N PRO A 274 -6.46 -7.80 -10.57
CA PRO A 274 -6.37 -6.34 -10.65
C PRO A 274 -5.42 -5.75 -9.60
N HIS A 275 -5.20 -4.43 -9.71
CA HIS A 275 -4.45 -3.64 -8.74
C HIS A 275 -4.95 -3.82 -7.30
N VAL A 276 -4.03 -4.15 -6.38
CA VAL A 276 -4.31 -4.39 -4.95
C VAL A 276 -5.46 -5.39 -4.74
N PHE A 277 -5.47 -6.47 -5.53
CA PHE A 277 -6.51 -7.49 -5.40
C PHE A 277 -6.69 -8.10 -3.98
N PRO A 278 -5.67 -8.12 -3.08
CA PRO A 278 -5.88 -8.59 -1.71
C PRO A 278 -6.93 -7.80 -0.92
N LEU A 279 -7.34 -6.59 -1.34
CA LEU A 279 -8.45 -5.86 -0.70
C LEU A 279 -9.83 -6.51 -0.97
N PHE A 280 -9.99 -7.28 -2.06
CA PHE A 280 -11.28 -7.84 -2.47
C PHE A 280 -11.56 -9.20 -1.81
N HIS A 281 -12.04 -9.18 -0.55
CA HIS A 281 -12.33 -10.37 0.27
C HIS A 281 -13.25 -11.44 -0.36
N LEU A 282 -13.99 -11.13 -1.42
CA LEU A 282 -14.83 -12.09 -2.14
C LEU A 282 -14.06 -12.94 -3.17
N LEU A 283 -12.81 -12.57 -3.46
CA LEU A 283 -11.95 -13.33 -4.37
C LEU A 283 -11.23 -14.45 -3.61
N PRO A 284 -11.31 -15.71 -4.10
CA PRO A 284 -10.47 -16.78 -3.60
C PRO A 284 -8.97 -16.44 -3.63
N GLU A 285 -8.53 -15.78 -4.70
CA GLU A 285 -7.14 -15.33 -4.85
C GLU A 285 -6.74 -14.33 -3.77
N ALA A 286 -7.64 -13.42 -3.38
CA ALA A 286 -7.36 -12.48 -2.31
C ALA A 286 -7.19 -13.20 -0.96
N ILE A 287 -7.98 -14.24 -0.70
CA ILE A 287 -7.84 -15.06 0.51
C ILE A 287 -6.49 -15.78 0.51
N GLU A 288 -6.13 -16.42 -0.61
CA GLU A 288 -4.84 -17.09 -0.78
C GLU A 288 -3.66 -16.11 -0.60
N ALA A 289 -3.74 -14.93 -1.19
CA ALA A 289 -2.69 -13.92 -1.05
C ALA A 289 -2.54 -13.46 0.40
N ARG A 290 -3.64 -13.33 1.15
CA ARG A 290 -3.61 -12.98 2.58
C ARG A 290 -3.05 -14.11 3.45
N GLU A 291 -3.28 -15.36 3.08
CA GLU A 291 -2.64 -16.51 3.70
C GLU A 291 -1.12 -16.46 3.49
N GLN A 292 -0.67 -16.21 2.26
CA GLN A 292 0.77 -16.06 1.98
C GLN A 292 1.41 -14.87 2.70
N ILE A 293 0.68 -13.76 2.86
CA ILE A 293 1.12 -12.63 3.70
C ILE A 293 1.29 -13.08 5.15
N ALA A 294 0.30 -13.80 5.69
CA ALA A 294 0.34 -14.26 7.08
C ALA A 294 1.49 -15.25 7.32
N ASP A 295 1.69 -16.21 6.42
CA ASP A 295 2.79 -17.18 6.48
C ASP A 295 4.14 -16.47 6.47
N PHE A 296 4.32 -15.51 5.56
CA PHE A 296 5.53 -14.70 5.51
C PHE A 296 5.74 -13.94 6.83
N VAL A 297 4.75 -13.18 7.30
CA VAL A 297 4.82 -12.40 8.54
C VAL A 297 5.16 -13.27 9.76
N LEU A 298 4.46 -14.40 9.93
CA LEU A 298 4.71 -15.34 11.03
C LEU A 298 6.10 -15.94 10.95
N SER A 299 6.58 -16.27 9.74
CA SER A 299 7.94 -16.80 9.53
C SER A 299 9.03 -15.80 9.93
N GLN A 300 8.74 -14.50 9.96
CA GLN A 300 9.69 -13.48 10.42
C GLN A 300 9.58 -13.29 11.93
N LEU A 301 8.36 -13.25 12.49
CA LEU A 301 8.16 -12.96 13.91
C LEU A 301 8.54 -14.11 14.85
N ILE A 302 8.36 -15.36 14.42
CA ILE A 302 8.59 -16.56 15.26
C ILE A 302 10.03 -17.09 15.18
N ARG A 303 10.87 -16.52 14.30
CA ARG A 303 12.32 -16.80 14.26
C ARG A 303 13.06 -16.22 15.46
#